data_AF-A0A4Y2HIQ3-F1
#
_entry.id   AF-A0A4Y2HIQ3-F1
#
_cell.length_a   1.000
_cell.length_b   1.000
_cell.length_c   1.000
_cell.angle_alpha   90.00
_cell.angle_beta   90.00
_cell.angle_gamma   90.00
#
_symmetry.space_group_name_H-M   'P 1'
#
loop_
_entity.id
_entity.type
_entity.pdbx_description
1 polymer ?
#
loop_
_entity_poly.entity_id
_entity_poly.type
_entity_poly.pdbx_seq_one_letter_code
_entity_poly.pdbx_strand_id
1 'polypeptide(L)'
;EKLEKNDNMLKDVIHHSSFNFMKEHLNRHLEELGKIPKEMIRNNPDIPAGMREMLLGEKFEMKKKDSSGVSFIRKGIVGDWRNHFSPSQNARLEKKTREKFAGTGLQDLWKDDM
;
A
#
# COMPACT_ATOMS: atom_id res chain seq x y z
N GLU A 1 1.06 19.64 17.57
CA GLU A 1 -0.28 20.28 17.45
C GLU A 1 -1.30 19.20 17.07
N LYS A 2 -2.59 19.33 17.44
CA LYS A 2 -3.59 18.31 17.06
C LYS A 2 -4.09 18.57 15.62
N LEU A 3 -4.35 17.51 14.85
CA LEU A 3 -4.88 17.60 13.48
C LEU A 3 -6.17 18.41 13.39
N GLU A 4 -7.06 18.26 14.38
CA GLU A 4 -8.34 18.99 14.47
C GLU A 4 -8.21 20.51 14.51
N LYS A 5 -7.04 21.04 14.86
CA LYS A 5 -6.82 22.48 15.05
C LYS A 5 -5.92 23.11 13.99
N ASN A 6 -5.43 22.31 13.04
CA ASN A 6 -4.49 22.77 12.03
C ASN A 6 -4.89 22.21 10.66
N ASP A 7 -5.69 23.00 9.95
CA ASP A 7 -6.20 22.67 8.62
C ASP A 7 -5.09 22.45 7.59
N ASN A 8 -3.97 23.15 7.71
CA ASN A 8 -2.84 22.98 6.80
C ASN A 8 -2.20 21.62 7.02
N MET A 9 -1.97 21.23 8.28
CA MET A 9 -1.45 19.91 8.60
C MET A 9 -2.39 18.79 8.13
N LEU A 10 -3.71 18.97 8.22
CA LEU A 10 -4.67 18.02 7.66
C LEU A 10 -4.57 17.93 6.12
N LYS A 11 -4.48 19.07 5.44
CA LYS A 11 -4.31 19.12 3.98
C LYS A 11 -3.00 18.45 3.55
N ASP A 12 -1.92 18.67 4.28
CA ASP A 12 -0.63 18.05 4.01
C ASP A 12 -0.72 16.53 4.18
N VAL A 13 -1.37 16.04 5.24
CA VAL A 13 -1.61 14.61 5.43
C VAL A 13 -2.39 14.04 4.24
N ILE A 14 -3.51 14.65 3.87
CA ILE A 14 -4.34 14.20 2.74
C ILE A 14 -3.53 14.19 1.43
N HIS A 15 -2.74 15.23 1.19
CA HIS A 15 -1.91 15.34 -0.01
C HIS A 15 -0.85 14.24 -0.07
N HIS A 16 -0.05 14.10 0.99
CA HIS A 16 1.05 13.14 1.06
C HIS A 16 0.58 11.68 1.18
N SER A 17 -0.62 11.44 1.69
CA SER A 17 -1.25 10.11 1.70
C SER A 17 -2.09 9.83 0.45
N SER A 18 -2.18 10.76 -0.51
CA SER A 18 -2.99 10.56 -1.71
C SER A 18 -2.37 9.51 -2.63
N PHE A 19 -3.23 8.79 -3.37
CA PHE A 19 -2.74 7.83 -4.37
C PHE A 19 -1.92 8.51 -5.47
N ASN A 20 -2.22 9.77 -5.81
CA ASN A 20 -1.45 10.52 -6.81
C ASN A 20 -0.01 10.75 -6.32
N PHE A 21 0.13 11.27 -5.10
CA PHE A 21 1.45 11.46 -4.49
C PHE A 21 2.21 10.13 -4.35
N MET A 22 1.57 9.07 -3.84
CA MET A 22 2.23 7.78 -3.69
C MET A 22 2.67 7.16 -5.03
N LYS A 23 1.88 7.28 -6.11
CA LYS A 23 2.28 6.77 -7.43
C LYS A 23 3.55 7.44 -7.95
N GLU A 24 3.69 8.74 -7.72
CA GLU A 24 4.84 9.50 -8.17
C GLU A 24 6.07 9.22 -7.29
N HIS A 25 5.90 9.26 -5.97
CA HIS A 25 7.02 9.21 -5.04
C HIS A 25 7.43 7.79 -4.63
N LEU A 26 6.49 6.94 -4.23
CA LEU A 26 6.81 5.62 -3.67
C LEU A 26 7.37 4.67 -4.74
N ASN A 27 6.78 4.67 -5.94
CA ASN A 27 7.25 3.83 -7.03
C ASN A 27 8.71 4.16 -7.40
N ARG A 28 9.04 5.46 -7.49
CA ARG A 28 10.40 5.93 -7.73
C ARG A 28 11.36 5.46 -6.64
N HIS A 29 11.01 5.67 -5.37
CA HIS A 29 11.88 5.26 -4.25
C HIS A 29 12.09 3.76 -4.17
N LEU A 30 11.07 2.95 -4.48
CA LEU A 30 11.21 1.50 -4.54
C LEU A 30 12.09 1.05 -5.72
N GLU A 31 12.04 1.76 -6.84
CA GLU A 31 12.96 1.52 -7.94
C GLU A 31 14.41 1.88 -7.58
N GLU A 32 14.62 3.01 -6.90
CA GLU A 32 15.92 3.43 -6.38
C GLU A 32 16.48 2.42 -5.38
N LEU A 33 15.67 1.96 -4.43
CA LEU A 33 16.04 0.91 -3.47
C LEU A 33 16.48 -0.39 -4.17
N GLY A 34 15.78 -0.78 -5.23
CA GLY A 34 16.16 -1.95 -6.03
C GLY A 34 17.48 -1.80 -6.79
N LYS A 35 17.98 -0.57 -6.99
CA LYS A 35 19.28 -0.27 -7.63
C LYS A 35 20.44 -0.21 -6.63
N ILE A 36 20.18 -0.18 -5.32
CA ILE A 36 21.24 -0.11 -4.31
C ILE A 36 22.03 -1.43 -4.30
N PRO A 37 23.37 -1.37 -4.37
CA PRO A 37 24.20 -2.58 -4.28
C PRO A 37 23.95 -3.33 -2.96
N LYS A 38 23.72 -4.64 -3.04
CA LYS A 38 23.46 -5.50 -1.87
C LYS A 38 24.56 -5.38 -0.80
N GLU A 39 25.81 -5.16 -1.18
CA GLU A 39 26.92 -4.98 -0.23
C GLU A 39 26.80 -3.69 0.61
N MET A 40 26.25 -2.61 0.03
CA MET A 40 25.96 -1.37 0.77
C MET A 40 24.83 -1.56 1.78
N ILE A 41 23.95 -2.54 1.57
CA ILE A 41 22.85 -2.88 2.48
C ILE A 41 23.35 -3.80 3.59
N ARG A 42 24.14 -4.81 3.23
CA ARG A 42 24.67 -5.83 4.16
C ARG A 42 25.49 -5.22 5.29
N ASN A 43 26.33 -4.24 4.97
CA ASN A 43 27.29 -3.67 5.91
C ASN A 43 26.82 -2.38 6.59
N ASN A 44 25.59 -1.92 6.32
CA ASN A 44 25.10 -0.67 6.88
C ASN A 44 24.45 -0.89 8.27
N PRO A 45 25.04 -0.35 9.35
CA PRO A 45 24.52 -0.52 10.71
C PRO A 45 23.22 0.26 10.95
N ASP A 46 22.94 1.30 10.15
CA ASP A 46 21.73 2.12 10.28
C ASP A 46 20.49 1.42 9.72
N ILE A 47 20.66 0.34 8.94
CA ILE A 47 19.56 -0.46 8.41
C ILE A 47 19.17 -1.52 9.44
N PRO A 48 17.93 -1.49 9.98
CA PRO A 48 17.44 -2.49 10.92
C PRO A 48 17.50 -3.90 10.33
N ALA A 49 17.76 -4.90 11.19
CA ALA A 49 17.99 -6.29 10.75
C ALA A 49 16.86 -6.85 9.86
N GLY A 50 15.59 -6.62 10.21
CA GLY A 50 14.46 -7.08 9.41
C GLY A 50 14.37 -6.39 8.03
N MET A 51 14.72 -5.11 7.94
CA MET A 51 14.78 -4.40 6.66
C MET A 51 15.97 -4.89 5.82
N ARG A 52 17.11 -5.15 6.46
CA ARG A 52 18.29 -5.71 5.80
C ARG A 52 17.99 -7.08 5.19
N GLU A 53 17.35 -7.96 5.96
CA GLU A 53 16.93 -9.28 5.48
C GLU A 53 15.94 -9.18 4.31
N MET A 54 14.92 -8.31 4.45
CA MET A 54 13.96 -8.05 3.38
C MET A 54 14.64 -7.62 2.08
N LEU A 55 15.50 -6.61 2.14
CA LEU A 55 16.15 -6.02 0.96
C LEU A 55 17.17 -6.96 0.29
N LEU A 56 17.82 -7.84 1.07
CA LEU A 56 18.77 -8.82 0.54
C LEU A 56 18.12 -10.09 0.02
N GLY A 57 16.89 -10.38 0.47
CA GLY A 57 16.15 -11.58 0.12
C GLY A 57 15.80 -11.67 -1.36
N GLU A 58 15.83 -12.88 -1.91
CA GLU A 58 15.50 -13.18 -3.32
C GLU A 58 14.07 -12.74 -3.70
N LYS A 59 13.16 -12.66 -2.72
CA LYS A 59 11.78 -12.20 -2.90
C LYS A 59 11.67 -10.69 -3.12
N PHE A 60 12.70 -9.91 -2.76
CA PHE A 60 12.76 -8.47 -3.02
C PHE A 60 13.31 -8.16 -4.41
N GLU A 61 13.67 -9.18 -5.21
CA GLU A 61 13.82 -8.97 -6.65
C GLU A 61 12.47 -8.53 -7.22
N MET A 62 12.30 -7.22 -7.26
CA MET A 62 11.24 -6.50 -7.94
C MET A 62 11.39 -6.84 -9.41
N LYS A 63 10.83 -7.98 -9.83
CA LYS A 63 10.82 -8.39 -11.23
C LYS A 63 10.24 -7.23 -12.01
N LYS A 64 11.09 -6.56 -12.80
CA LYS A 64 10.66 -5.66 -13.85
C LYS A 64 9.81 -6.50 -14.80
N LYS A 65 8.51 -6.50 -14.56
CA LYS A 65 7.56 -7.07 -15.50
C LYS A 65 7.46 -6.03 -16.60
N ASP A 66 8.37 -6.20 -17.56
CA ASP A 66 8.48 -5.41 -18.77
C ASP A 66 9.11 -4.03 -18.51
N SER A 67 9.53 -3.34 -19.57
CA SER A 67 10.38 -2.14 -19.59
C SER A 67 9.81 -0.88 -18.88
N SER A 68 8.76 -1.02 -18.07
CA SER A 68 7.98 0.06 -17.47
C SER A 68 8.31 0.39 -15.99
N GLY A 69 9.35 -0.21 -15.42
CA GLY A 69 9.79 0.09 -14.05
C GLY A 69 8.96 -0.57 -12.95
N VAL A 70 9.21 -0.21 -11.70
CA VAL A 70 8.51 -0.78 -10.52
C VAL A 70 7.19 -0.02 -10.31
N SER A 71 6.05 -0.71 -10.36
CA SER A 71 4.72 -0.14 -10.04
C SER A 71 4.13 -0.81 -8.80
N PHE A 72 4.54 -0.35 -7.62
CA PHE A 72 3.96 -0.78 -6.35
C PHE A 72 2.54 -0.23 -6.19
N ILE A 73 2.36 1.05 -6.48
CA ILE A 73 1.03 1.66 -6.62
C ILE A 73 0.60 1.56 -8.09
N ARG A 74 -0.31 0.61 -8.37
CA ARG A 74 -0.84 0.35 -9.72
C ARG A 74 -1.89 1.37 -10.16
N LYS A 75 -3.15 1.21 -9.70
CA LYS A 75 -4.27 2.10 -10.06
C LYS A 75 -4.59 3.13 -8.99
N GLY A 76 -4.52 2.77 -7.71
CA GLY A 76 -4.88 3.67 -6.59
C GLY A 76 -6.32 4.22 -6.70
N ILE A 77 -7.29 3.33 -6.98
CA ILE A 77 -8.71 3.69 -7.15
C ILE A 77 -9.52 2.87 -6.15
N VAL A 78 -10.29 3.55 -5.31
CA VAL A 78 -11.25 2.91 -4.40
C VAL A 78 -12.38 2.32 -5.24
N GLY A 79 -12.72 1.05 -5.00
CA GLY A 79 -13.82 0.38 -5.70
C GLY A 79 -13.45 -0.32 -7.02
N ASP A 80 -12.18 -0.27 -7.50
CA ASP A 80 -11.79 -0.95 -8.75
C ASP A 80 -12.08 -2.45 -8.74
N TRP A 81 -12.20 -3.07 -7.56
CA TRP A 81 -12.57 -4.48 -7.39
C TRP A 81 -13.89 -4.85 -8.08
N ARG A 82 -14.84 -3.91 -8.20
CA ARG A 82 -16.13 -4.12 -8.87
C ARG A 82 -15.97 -4.49 -10.35
N ASN A 83 -14.87 -4.07 -10.98
CA ASN A 83 -14.56 -4.40 -12.38
C ASN A 83 -13.97 -5.80 -12.57
N HIS A 84 -13.58 -6.48 -11.48
CA HIS A 84 -12.88 -7.78 -11.55
C HIS A 84 -13.68 -8.93 -10.94
N PHE A 85 -14.60 -8.64 -10.03
CA PHE A 85 -15.41 -9.66 -9.35
C PHE A 85 -16.68 -9.96 -10.13
N SER A 86 -16.95 -11.24 -10.39
CA SER A 86 -18.28 -11.66 -10.82
C SER A 86 -19.30 -11.51 -9.67
N PRO A 87 -20.61 -11.43 -9.98
CA PRO A 87 -21.65 -11.34 -8.94
C PRO A 87 -21.57 -12.47 -7.91
N SER A 88 -21.26 -13.70 -8.34
CA SER A 88 -21.14 -14.85 -7.44
C SER A 88 -19.90 -14.79 -6.54
N GLN A 89 -18.77 -14.29 -7.06
CA GLN A 89 -17.55 -14.07 -6.28
C GLN A 89 -17.77 -12.98 -5.23
N ASN A 90 -18.44 -11.88 -5.61
CA ASN A 90 -18.75 -10.80 -4.67
C ASN A 90 -19.66 -11.30 -3.54
N ALA A 91 -20.77 -11.98 -3.87
CA ALA A 91 -21.68 -12.53 -2.86
C ALA A 91 -20.98 -13.48 -1.88
N ARG A 92 -20.05 -14.31 -2.38
CA ARG A 92 -19.25 -15.21 -1.55
C ARG A 92 -18.28 -14.44 -0.63
N LEU A 93 -17.65 -13.38 -1.14
CA LEU A 93 -16.75 -12.54 -0.34
C LEU A 93 -17.53 -11.83 0.77
N GLU A 94 -18.65 -11.19 0.44
CA GLU A 94 -19.50 -10.51 1.41
C GLU A 94 -19.98 -11.44 2.53
N LYS A 95 -20.41 -12.66 2.18
CA LYS A 95 -20.81 -13.66 3.19
C LYS A 95 -19.67 -13.94 4.17
N LYS A 96 -18.46 -14.20 3.66
CA LYS A 96 -17.28 -14.43 4.52
C LYS A 96 -16.95 -13.23 5.39
N THR A 97 -17.01 -12.02 4.84
CA THR A 97 -16.73 -10.78 5.56
C THR A 97 -17.73 -10.61 6.72
N ARG A 98 -19.03 -10.86 6.48
CA ARG A 98 -20.06 -10.84 7.53
C ARG A 98 -19.81 -11.87 8.63
N GLU A 99 -19.52 -13.11 8.24
CA GLU A 99 -19.23 -14.19 9.20
C GLU A 99 -17.98 -13.93 10.04
N LYS A 100 -16.90 -13.42 9.43
CA LYS A 100 -15.62 -13.20 10.11
C LYS A 100 -15.59 -11.94 10.97
N PHE A 101 -16.39 -10.93 10.65
CA PHE A 101 -16.42 -9.67 11.39
C PHE A 101 -17.68 -9.51 12.25
N ALA A 102 -18.52 -10.54 12.36
CA ALA A 102 -19.67 -10.55 13.27
C ALA A 102 -19.24 -10.19 14.70
N GLY A 103 -19.93 -9.25 15.33
CA GLY A 103 -19.64 -8.80 16.70
C GLY A 103 -18.43 -7.89 16.88
N THR A 104 -17.68 -7.58 15.81
CA THR A 104 -16.50 -6.68 15.90
C THR A 104 -16.83 -5.19 15.74
N GLY A 105 -18.05 -4.86 15.29
CA GLY A 105 -18.44 -3.50 14.89
C GLY A 105 -17.82 -3.01 13.58
N LEU A 106 -16.87 -3.75 12.98
CA LEU A 106 -16.22 -3.35 11.71
C LEU A 106 -17.20 -3.24 10.54
N GLN A 107 -18.30 -4.00 10.58
CA GLN A 107 -19.38 -3.94 9.60
C GLN A 107 -20.17 -2.62 9.64
N ASP A 108 -20.04 -1.86 10.73
CA ASP A 108 -20.82 -0.66 10.99
C ASP A 108 -20.05 0.63 10.68
N LEU A 109 -18.73 0.56 10.52
CA LEU A 109 -17.84 1.72 10.39
C LEU A 109 -18.10 2.62 9.16
N TRP A 110 -18.71 2.09 8.10
CA TRP A 110 -18.85 2.78 6.80
C TRP A 110 -20.26 2.69 6.24
N LYS A 111 -21.26 2.46 7.09
CA LYS A 111 -22.65 2.33 6.64
C LYS A 111 -23.21 3.61 6.03
N ASP A 112 -22.68 4.76 6.44
CA ASP A 112 -23.15 6.07 5.98
C ASP A 112 -22.48 6.51 4.65
N ASP A 113 -21.40 5.84 4.24
CA ASP A 113 -20.59 6.15 3.05
C ASP A 113 -20.78 5.14 1.88
N MET A 114 -21.63 4.13 2.07
CA MET A 114 -21.91 3.04 1.11
C MET A 114 -23.30 3.15 0.51
#